data_AF-A0A934HHW9-F1
#
_entry.id   AF-A0A934HHW9-F1
#
_cell.length_a   1.000
_cell.length_b   1.000
_cell.length_c   1.000
_cell.angle_alpha   90.00
_cell.angle_beta   90.00
_cell.angle_gamma   90.00
#
_symmetry.space_group_name_H-M   'P 1'
#
loop_
_entity.id
_entity.type
_entity.pdbx_description
1 polymer ?
#
loop_
_entity_poly.entity_id
_entity_poly.type
_entity_poly.pdbx_seq_one_letter_code
_entity_poly.pdbx_strand_id
1 'polypeptide(L)'
;MPTINMQYETVEDLKTVLGQEAMVLSAVSLAGKAMINNFEENIFVGSLGSNYCLWATNIFVTMGGLGQRTQNAVKLLGEALEEMQAADQNLKNSIPR
;
A
#
# COMPACT_ATOMS: atom_id res chain seq x y z
N MET A 1 23.14 -13.45 -1.51
CA MET A 1 22.11 -12.65 -0.81
C MET A 1 21.88 -13.29 0.55
N PRO A 2 21.88 -12.55 1.67
CA PRO A 2 21.49 -13.10 2.96
C PRO A 2 19.98 -13.40 2.95
N THR A 3 19.61 -14.66 3.15
CA THR A 3 18.21 -15.07 3.28
C THR A 3 17.77 -14.77 4.71
N ILE A 4 16.96 -13.74 4.91
CA ILE A 4 16.29 -13.52 6.20
C ILE A 4 15.28 -14.64 6.36
N ASN A 5 15.49 -15.54 7.32
CA ASN A 5 14.58 -16.64 7.60
C ASN A 5 13.40 -16.09 8.41
N MET A 6 12.43 -15.49 7.72
CA MET A 6 11.21 -14.96 8.35
C MET A 6 10.23 -16.10 8.63
N GLN A 7 9.65 -16.09 9.83
CA GLN A 7 8.58 -17.02 10.20
C GLN A 7 7.27 -16.62 9.51
N TYR A 8 6.40 -17.60 9.25
CA TYR A 8 5.08 -17.38 8.60
C TYR A 8 4.27 -16.28 9.30
N GLU A 9 4.24 -16.31 10.63
CA GLU A 9 3.52 -15.34 11.46
C GLU A 9 4.05 -13.92 11.25
N THR A 10 5.38 -13.75 11.15
CA THR A 10 6.01 -12.44 10.89
C THR A 10 5.63 -11.88 9.52
N VAL A 11 5.52 -12.75 8.50
CA VAL A 11 5.12 -12.33 7.15
C VAL A 11 3.63 -11.96 7.12
N GLU A 12 2.79 -12.71 7.84
CA GLU A 12 1.35 -12.42 7.97
C GLU A 12 1.08 -11.12 8.73
N ASP A 13 1.82 -10.86 9.80
CA ASP A 13 1.77 -9.59 10.55
C ASP A 13 2.20 -8.42 9.66
N LEU A 14 3.30 -8.58 8.93
CA LEU A 14 3.78 -7.56 8.00
C LEU A 14 2.76 -7.27 6.90
N LYS A 15 2.13 -8.31 6.34
CA LYS A 15 1.07 -8.19 5.34
C LYS A 15 -0.11 -7.39 5.90
N THR A 16 -0.50 -7.65 7.15
CA THR A 16 -1.59 -6.96 7.83
C THR A 16 -1.27 -5.48 8.03
N VAL A 17 -0.10 -5.15 8.59
CA VAL A 17 0.33 -3.76 8.82
C VAL A 17 0.42 -2.99 7.50
N LEU A 18 1.10 -3.55 6.49
CA LEU A 18 1.22 -2.91 5.19
C LEU A 18 -0.14 -2.74 4.50
N GLY A 19 -1.06 -3.70 4.68
CA GLY A 19 -2.43 -3.61 4.17
C GLY A 19 -3.19 -2.42 4.79
N GLN A 20 -3.07 -2.23 6.10
CA GLN A 20 -3.66 -1.09 6.81
C GLN A 20 -3.08 0.24 6.33
N GLU A 21 -1.75 0.35 6.25
CA GLU A 21 -1.06 1.56 5.75
C GLU A 21 -1.47 1.89 4.32
N ALA A 22 -1.62 0.88 3.46
CA ALA A 22 -2.04 1.08 2.09
C ALA A 22 -3.49 1.61 1.98
N MET A 23 -4.38 1.15 2.86
CA MET A 23 -5.74 1.68 2.97
C MET A 23 -5.74 3.13 3.46
N VAL A 24 -4.94 3.45 4.48
CA VAL A 24 -4.81 4.82 5.01
C VAL A 24 -4.31 5.78 3.93
N LEU A 25 -3.25 5.42 3.20
CA LEU A 25 -2.71 6.24 2.11
C LEU A 25 -3.74 6.49 1.01
N SER A 26 -4.52 5.47 0.66
CA SER A 26 -5.59 5.56 -0.35
C SER A 26 -6.72 6.48 0.12
N ALA A 27 -7.13 6.35 1.39
CA ALA A 27 -8.17 7.17 2.00
C ALA A 27 -7.75 8.65 2.09
N VAL A 28 -6.51 8.92 2.51
CA VAL A 28 -5.98 10.30 2.58
C VAL A 28 -5.86 10.91 1.19
N SER A 29 -5.39 10.15 0.19
CA SER A 29 -5.37 10.60 -1.21
C SER A 29 -6.77 10.98 -1.70
N LEU A 30 -7.78 10.15 -1.42
CA LEU A 30 -9.16 10.41 -1.84
C LEU A 30 -9.75 11.64 -1.15
N ALA A 31 -9.59 11.74 0.18
CA ALA A 31 -10.05 12.88 0.96
C ALA A 31 -9.38 14.18 0.51
N GLY A 32 -8.07 14.15 0.25
CA GLY A 32 -7.32 15.30 -0.23
C GLY A 32 -7.77 15.79 -1.61
N LYS A 33 -8.06 14.88 -2.55
CA LYS A 33 -8.65 15.23 -3.85
C LYS A 33 -10.03 15.88 -3.69
N ALA A 34 -10.88 15.33 -2.82
CA ALA A 34 -12.19 15.92 -2.56
C ALA A 34 -12.08 17.32 -1.94
N MET A 35 -11.13 17.53 -1.02
CA MET A 35 -10.85 18.85 -0.45
C MET A 35 -10.39 19.85 -1.51
N ILE A 36 -9.49 19.46 -2.42
CA ILE A 36 -9.02 20.34 -3.49
C ILE A 36 -10.17 20.75 -4.40
N ASN A 37 -10.99 19.80 -4.85
CA ASN A 37 -12.15 20.09 -5.70
C ASN A 37 -13.09 21.09 -5.01
N ASN A 38 -13.38 20.90 -3.72
CA ASN A 38 -14.19 21.83 -2.95
C ASN A 38 -13.55 23.23 -2.85
N PHE A 39 -12.23 23.27 -2.67
CA PHE A 39 -11.46 24.52 -2.58
C PHE A 39 -11.47 25.29 -3.91
N GLU A 40 -11.34 24.60 -5.05
CA GLU A 40 -11.43 25.18 -6.41
C GLU A 40 -12.85 25.70 -6.71
N GLU A 41 -13.88 24.97 -6.28
CA GLU A 41 -15.27 25.34 -6.54
C GLU A 41 -15.78 26.50 -5.68
N ASN A 42 -15.21 26.74 -4.49
CA ASN A 42 -15.83 27.63 -3.50
C ASN A 42 -14.94 28.73 -2.89
N ILE A 43 -13.60 28.61 -2.90
CA ILE A 43 -12.78 29.36 -1.92
C ILE A 43 -11.78 30.34 -2.55
N PHE A 44 -11.33 30.20 -3.81
CA PHE A 44 -10.36 31.17 -4.38
C PHE A 44 -10.45 31.41 -5.89
N VAL A 45 -10.33 32.68 -6.29
CA VAL A 45 -10.20 33.15 -7.69
C VAL A 45 -8.78 33.74 -7.88
N GLY A 46 -7.97 33.21 -8.79
CA GLY A 46 -6.64 33.76 -9.14
C GLY A 46 -5.46 32.79 -9.06
N SER A 47 -4.26 33.27 -9.41
CA SER A 47 -3.05 32.44 -9.61
C SER A 47 -2.51 31.76 -8.35
N LEU A 48 -2.66 32.38 -7.17
CA LEU A 48 -2.27 31.80 -5.88
C LEU A 48 -3.09 30.54 -5.53
N GLY A 49 -4.40 30.57 -5.77
CA GLY A 49 -5.28 29.41 -5.56
C GLY A 49 -4.94 28.28 -6.51
N SER A 50 -4.70 28.58 -7.79
CA SER A 50 -4.30 27.59 -8.80
C SER A 50 -2.97 26.90 -8.45
N ASN A 51 -1.96 27.67 -7.99
CA ASN A 51 -0.68 27.09 -7.58
C ASN A 51 -0.81 26.18 -6.34
N TYR A 52 -1.63 26.56 -5.37
CA TYR A 52 -1.92 25.71 -4.21
C TYR A 52 -2.62 24.42 -4.62
N CYS A 53 -3.66 24.50 -5.45
CA CYS A 53 -4.41 23.32 -5.90
C CYS A 53 -3.53 22.37 -6.70
N LEU A 54 -2.64 22.90 -7.55
CA LEU A 54 -1.66 22.10 -8.29
C LEU A 54 -0.67 21.38 -7.34
N TRP A 55 -0.09 22.11 -6.39
CA TRP A 55 0.83 21.53 -5.40
C TRP A 55 0.15 20.45 -4.56
N ALA A 56 -1.04 20.74 -4.03
CA ALA A 56 -1.79 19.80 -3.21
C ALA A 56 -2.21 18.57 -4.02
N THR A 57 -2.61 18.75 -5.28
CA THR A 57 -2.94 17.64 -6.20
C THR A 57 -1.77 16.69 -6.36
N ASN A 58 -0.57 17.23 -6.58
CA ASN A 58 0.64 16.42 -6.72
C ASN A 58 0.93 15.59 -5.46
N ILE A 59 0.71 16.14 -4.27
CA ILE A 59 0.89 15.42 -3.01
C ILE A 59 -0.09 14.25 -2.91
N PHE A 60 -1.40 14.51 -3.08
CA PHE A 60 -2.40 13.45 -2.89
C PHE A 60 -2.34 12.39 -4.00
N VAL A 61 -2.01 12.75 -5.24
CA VAL A 61 -1.70 11.78 -6.30
C VAL A 61 -0.51 10.91 -5.91
N THR A 62 0.56 11.51 -5.36
CA THR A 62 1.74 10.77 -4.89
C THR A 62 1.39 9.81 -3.77
N MET A 63 0.57 10.23 -2.80
CA MET A 63 0.10 9.38 -1.71
C MET A 63 -0.76 8.22 -2.22
N GLY A 64 -1.65 8.44 -3.18
CA GLY A 64 -2.42 7.38 -3.81
C GLY A 64 -1.52 6.36 -4.54
N GLY A 65 -0.49 6.85 -5.24
CA GLY A 65 0.50 5.99 -5.88
C GLY A 65 1.34 5.18 -4.88
N LEU A 66 1.67 5.75 -3.71
CA LEU A 66 2.30 5.00 -2.61
C LEU A 66 1.37 3.93 -2.06
N GLY A 67 0.10 4.26 -1.79
CA GLY A 67 -0.91 3.30 -1.35
C GLY A 67 -1.02 2.11 -2.30
N GLN A 68 -1.11 2.37 -3.61
CA GLN A 68 -1.17 1.30 -4.61
C GLN A 68 0.08 0.41 -4.61
N ARG A 69 1.28 0.99 -4.50
CA ARG A 69 2.53 0.22 -4.42
C ARG A 69 2.56 -0.65 -3.16
N THR A 70 2.10 -0.12 -2.03
CA THR A 70 2.01 -0.87 -0.78
C THR A 70 1.02 -2.03 -0.90
N GLN A 71 -0.15 -1.83 -1.54
CA GLN A 71 -1.09 -2.93 -1.83
C GLN A 71 -0.46 -4.01 -2.72
N ASN A 72 0.29 -3.61 -3.74
CA ASN A 72 0.98 -4.57 -4.60
C ASN A 72 2.04 -5.36 -3.82
N ALA A 73 2.77 -4.73 -2.90
CA ALA A 73 3.72 -5.42 -2.02
C ALA A 73 3.01 -6.42 -1.08
N VAL A 74 1.87 -6.04 -0.50
CA VAL A 74 1.02 -6.92 0.30
C VAL A 74 0.58 -8.15 -0.49
N LYS A 75 0.17 -7.96 -1.75
CA LYS A 75 -0.20 -9.07 -2.64
C LYS A 75 0.97 -10.02 -2.87
N LEU A 76 2.14 -9.50 -3.24
CA LEU A 76 3.35 -10.30 -3.47
C LEU A 76 3.80 -11.05 -2.21
N LEU A 77 3.65 -10.46 -1.03
CA LEU A 77 3.92 -11.13 0.25
C LEU A 77 2.93 -12.28 0.50
N GLY A 78 1.66 -12.12 0.14
CA GLY A 78 0.67 -13.19 0.20
C GLY A 78 1.01 -14.36 -0.71
N GLU A 79 1.36 -14.08 -1.97
CA GLU A 79 1.80 -15.10 -2.94
C GLU A 79 3.04 -15.85 -2.44
N ALA A 80 4.04 -15.13 -1.91
CA ALA A 80 5.24 -15.74 -1.33
C ALA A 80 4.93 -16.62 -0.10
N LEU A 81 3.98 -16.20 0.74
CA LEU A 81 3.54 -16.98 1.90
C LEU A 81 2.89 -18.29 1.48
N GLU A 82 2.00 -18.25 0.48
CA GLU A 82 1.35 -19.43 -0.08
C GLU A 82 2.37 -20.42 -0.66
N GLU A 83 3.36 -19.92 -1.41
CA GLU A 83 4.46 -20.74 -1.96
C GLU A 83 5.29 -21.39 -0.86
N MET A 84 5.63 -20.64 0.20
CA MET A 84 6.37 -21.19 1.34
C MET A 84 5.58 -22.29 2.06
N GLN A 85 4.28 -22.09 2.31
CA GLN A 85 3.42 -23.08 2.96
C GLN A 85 3.28 -24.35 2.10
N ALA A 86 3.11 -24.20 0.79
CA ALA A 86 3.05 -25.31 -0.14
C ALA A 86 4.38 -26.10 -0.15
N ALA A 87 5.52 -25.41 -0.13
CA ALA A 87 6.83 -26.04 -0.05
C ALA A 87 7.01 -26.83 1.26
N ASP A 88 6.61 -26.27 2.41
CA ASP A 88 6.70 -26.96 3.71
C ASP A 88 5.77 -28.18 3.78
N GLN A 89 4.56 -28.09 3.22
CA GLN A 89 3.63 -29.21 3.15
C GLN A 89 4.15 -30.33 2.24
N ASN A 90 4.77 -29.99 1.11
CA ASN A 90 5.42 -30.95 0.22
C ASN A 90 6.66 -31.60 0.87
N LEU A 91 7.43 -30.86 1.66
CA LEU A 91 8.55 -31.40 2.44
C LEU A 91 8.05 -32.41 3.48
N LYS A 92 7.00 -32.08 4.23
CA LYS A 92 6.38 -33.01 5.21
C LYS A 92 5.88 -34.30 4.56
N ASN A 93 5.39 -34.24 3.32
CA ASN A 93 4.88 -35.40 2.58
C ASN A 93 5.98 -36.23 1.87
N SER A 94 7.18 -35.66 1.65
CA SER A 94 8.26 -36.30 0.90
C SER A 94 9.32 -36.99 1.76
N ILE A 95 9.32 -36.76 3.08
CA ILE A 95 10.13 -37.51 4.03
C ILE A 95 9.44 -38.86 4.31
N PRO A 96 10.02 -40.01 3.92
CA PRO A 96 9.49 -41.31 4.32
C PRO A 96 9.56 -41.42 5.84
N ARG A 97 8.46 -41.84 6.48
CA ARG A 97 8.48 -42.17 7.92
C ARG A 97 9.50 -43.25 8.23
#